data_AF-A0A1I5VT78-F1
#
_entry.id   AF-A0A1I5VT78-F1
#
_cell.length_a   1.000
_cell.length_b   1.000
_cell.length_c   1.000
_cell.angle_alpha   90.00
_cell.angle_beta   90.00
_cell.angle_gamma   90.00
#
_symmetry.space_group_name_H-M   'P 1'
#
loop_
_entity.id
_entity.type
_entity.pdbx_description
1 polymer ?
#
loop_
_entity_poly.entity_id
_entity_poly.type
_entity_poly.pdbx_seq_one_letter_code
_entity_poly.pdbx_strand_id
1 'polypeptide(L)'
;MPSPLTHDRILRLVRTGCLHLEANGRRVSFTLHNGDLEISGPLNLRPDWSKEVDGRPGLMPIIHRMSDGESVFSGAELEGVLDEMSEIYEALRKRLSPAKMLRRRGGRWLLIPHAQCECA
;
A
#
# COMPACT_ATOMS: atom_id res chain seq x y z
N MET A 1 20.68 17.54 6.36
CA MET A 1 20.93 16.15 5.95
C MET A 1 19.65 15.38 6.17
N PRO A 2 19.01 14.82 5.13
CA PRO A 2 17.90 13.92 5.36
C PRO A 2 18.38 12.69 6.11
N SER A 3 17.56 12.25 7.06
CA SER A 3 17.80 11.08 7.89
C SER A 3 17.71 9.82 7.02
N PRO A 4 18.43 8.72 7.33
CA PRO A 4 18.29 7.46 6.60
C PRO A 4 16.84 6.95 6.60
N LEU A 5 16.53 6.05 5.64
CA LEU A 5 15.33 5.23 5.71
C LEU A 5 15.36 4.40 6.99
N THR A 6 14.43 4.68 7.89
CA THR A 6 14.29 3.97 9.16
C THR A 6 12.91 3.33 9.23
N HIS A 7 12.81 2.20 9.94
CA HIS A 7 11.55 1.50 10.18
C HIS A 7 10.42 2.46 10.58
N ASP A 8 10.68 3.32 11.57
CA ASP A 8 9.67 4.24 12.11
C ASP A 8 9.19 5.26 11.09
N ARG A 9 10.06 5.74 10.19
CA ARG A 9 9.66 6.67 9.12
C ARG A 9 8.77 5.98 8.10
N ILE A 10 9.12 4.76 7.70
CA ILE A 10 8.35 3.98 6.72
C ILE A 10 7.00 3.59 7.34
N LEU A 11 6.98 3.12 8.58
CA LEU A 11 5.75 2.78 9.31
C LEU A 11 4.86 4.00 9.53
N ARG A 12 5.42 5.16 9.85
CA ARG A 12 4.68 6.42 9.94
C ARG A 12 4.07 6.79 8.60
N LEU A 13 4.81 6.71 7.51
CA LEU A 13 4.28 6.95 6.16
C LEU A 13 3.11 6.02 5.86
N VAL A 14 3.24 4.73 6.16
CA VAL A 14 2.17 3.74 5.91
C VAL A 14 0.92 4.07 6.71
N ARG A 15 1.07 4.52 7.96
CA ARG A 15 -0.06 4.88 8.83
C ARG A 15 -0.73 6.19 8.39
N THR A 16 0.04 7.26 8.16
CA THR A 16 -0.52 8.62 8.03
C THR A 16 -0.32 9.27 6.67
N GLY A 17 0.54 8.74 5.81
CA GLY A 17 0.85 9.33 4.50
C GLY A 17 -0.37 9.39 3.58
N CYS A 18 -0.38 10.23 2.55
CA CYS A 18 -1.42 10.24 1.55
C CYS A 18 -1.38 8.97 0.69
N LEU A 19 -2.45 8.18 0.73
CA LEU A 19 -2.65 7.01 -0.11
C LEU A 19 -3.39 7.41 -1.39
N HIS A 20 -2.82 7.06 -2.53
CA HIS A 20 -3.44 7.18 -3.85
C HIS A 20 -3.52 5.81 -4.50
N LEU A 21 -4.68 5.50 -5.08
CA LEU A 21 -4.88 4.31 -5.90
C LEU A 21 -5.08 4.71 -7.35
N GLU A 22 -4.29 4.15 -8.24
CA GLU A 22 -4.38 4.38 -9.68
C GLU A 22 -4.74 3.07 -10.39
N ALA A 23 -5.75 3.14 -11.25
CA ALA A 23 -6.16 2.02 -12.08
C ALA A 23 -5.65 2.22 -13.50
N ASN A 24 -4.75 1.35 -13.97
CA ASN A 24 -4.27 1.32 -15.34
C ASN A 24 -4.72 0.02 -16.02
N GLY A 25 -5.83 0.10 -16.75
CA GLY A 25 -6.47 -1.04 -17.39
C GLY A 25 -6.95 -2.07 -16.37
N ARG A 26 -6.30 -3.24 -16.33
CA ARG A 26 -6.62 -4.33 -15.40
C ARG A 26 -5.75 -4.33 -14.13
N ARG A 27 -4.79 -3.40 -14.03
CA ARG A 27 -3.86 -3.32 -12.90
C ARG A 27 -4.22 -2.15 -12.02
N VAL A 28 -4.05 -2.33 -10.72
CA VAL A 28 -4.15 -1.26 -9.73
C VAL A 28 -2.78 -1.10 -9.11
N SER A 29 -2.31 0.14 -9.00
CA SER A 29 -1.14 0.51 -8.21
C SER A 29 -1.58 1.32 -7.01
N PHE A 30 -0.78 1.22 -5.95
CA PHE A 30 -0.88 2.12 -4.81
C PHE A 30 0.38 2.99 -4.72
N THR A 31 0.19 4.21 -4.25
CA THR A 31 1.27 5.12 -3.88
C THR A 31 0.93 5.71 -2.52
N LEU A 32 1.89 5.64 -1.59
CA LEU A 32 1.86 6.31 -0.29
C LEU A 32 2.93 7.37 -0.28
N HIS A 33 2.60 8.62 0.04
CA HIS A 33 3.59 9.68 0.17
C HIS A 33 3.29 10.64 1.32
N ASN A 34 4.32 11.31 1.85
CA ASN A 34 4.16 12.33 2.89
C ASN A 34 5.09 13.54 2.67
N GLY A 35 5.40 13.86 1.42
CA GLY A 35 6.33 14.93 1.01
C GLY A 35 7.78 14.49 0.99
N ASP A 36 8.22 13.75 2.01
CA ASP A 36 9.64 13.35 2.17
C ASP A 36 9.92 11.90 1.78
N LEU A 37 8.89 11.05 1.77
CA LEU A 37 9.02 9.64 1.47
C LEU A 37 7.86 9.19 0.60
N GLU A 38 8.16 8.34 -0.38
CA GLU A 38 7.19 7.68 -1.24
C GLU A 38 7.41 6.16 -1.22
N ILE A 39 6.32 5.41 -1.12
CA ILE A 39 6.27 3.95 -1.28
C ILE A 39 5.24 3.65 -2.34
N SER A 40 5.60 2.85 -3.34
CA SER A 40 4.67 2.48 -4.41
C SER A 40 4.84 1.04 -4.88
N GLY A 41 3.77 0.52 -5.48
CA GLY A 41 3.79 -0.80 -6.09
C GLY A 41 2.40 -1.30 -6.49
N PRO A 42 2.32 -2.52 -7.05
CA PRO A 42 1.04 -3.07 -7.48
C PRO A 42 0.18 -3.51 -6.29
N LEU A 43 -1.13 -3.35 -6.46
CA LEU A 43 -2.17 -3.84 -5.55
C LEU A 43 -2.94 -4.97 -6.24
N ASN A 44 -2.69 -6.20 -5.82
CA ASN A 44 -3.29 -7.37 -6.43
C ASN A 44 -4.58 -7.78 -5.71
N LEU A 45 -5.63 -8.06 -6.48
CA LEU A 45 -6.83 -8.73 -5.97
C LEU A 45 -6.58 -10.24 -5.93
N ARG A 46 -6.66 -10.83 -4.74
CA ARG A 46 -6.36 -12.24 -4.47
C ARG A 46 -7.55 -12.88 -3.75
N PRO A 47 -8.40 -13.67 -4.43
CA PRO A 47 -9.55 -14.33 -3.79
C PRO A 47 -9.15 -15.25 -2.62
N ASP A 48 -8.02 -15.94 -2.77
CA ASP A 48 -7.40 -16.84 -1.80
C ASP A 48 -6.69 -16.13 -0.63
N TRP A 49 -6.62 -14.80 -0.66
CA TRP A 49 -6.23 -13.98 0.49
C TRP A 49 -7.41 -13.30 1.18
N SER A 50 -8.64 -13.61 0.76
CA SER A 50 -9.80 -13.13 1.48
C SER A 50 -9.85 -13.79 2.86
N LYS A 51 -9.95 -12.97 3.89
CA LYS A 51 -10.33 -13.41 5.24
C LYS A 51 -11.82 -13.13 5.51
N GLU A 52 -12.53 -12.60 4.51
CA GLU A 52 -13.90 -12.11 4.67
C GLU A 52 -14.91 -13.17 4.27
N VAL A 53 -15.92 -13.36 5.11
CA VAL A 53 -16.99 -14.35 4.88
C VAL A 53 -17.97 -13.95 3.77
N ASP A 54 -17.95 -12.70 3.33
CA ASP A 54 -18.87 -12.13 2.33
C ASP A 54 -18.45 -12.39 0.87
N GLY A 55 -17.37 -13.15 0.65
CA GLY A 55 -16.83 -13.48 -0.66
C GLY A 55 -16.11 -12.32 -1.35
N ARG A 56 -15.72 -11.28 -0.61
CA ARG A 56 -14.90 -10.18 -1.11
C ARG A 56 -13.45 -10.63 -1.31
N PRO A 57 -12.77 -10.26 -2.41
CA PRO A 57 -11.37 -10.66 -2.62
C PRO A 57 -10.44 -9.94 -1.62
N GLY A 58 -9.35 -10.60 -1.25
CA GLY A 58 -8.25 -9.98 -0.52
C GLY A 58 -7.50 -8.97 -1.39
N LEU A 59 -6.89 -7.98 -0.74
CA LEU A 59 -6.02 -7.00 -1.38
C LEU A 59 -4.59 -7.21 -0.90
N MET A 60 -3.69 -7.50 -1.85
CA MET A 60 -2.28 -7.77 -1.59
C MET A 60 -1.41 -6.64 -2.14
N PRO A 61 -0.95 -5.71 -1.28
CA PRO A 61 0.06 -4.75 -1.68
C PRO A 61 1.41 -5.45 -1.84
N ILE A 62 2.09 -5.17 -2.95
CA ILE A 62 3.49 -5.54 -3.14
C ILE A 62 4.25 -4.24 -3.17
N ILE A 63 5.16 -4.03 -2.22
CA ILE A 63 6.04 -2.87 -2.27
C ILE A 63 7.10 -3.14 -3.33
N HIS A 64 7.16 -2.30 -4.36
CA HIS A 64 8.09 -2.47 -5.48
C HIS A 64 9.17 -1.38 -5.50
N ARG A 65 8.80 -0.18 -5.06
CA ARG A 65 9.66 1.01 -5.07
C ARG A 65 9.48 1.80 -3.78
N MET A 66 10.59 2.33 -3.28
CA MET A 66 10.61 3.33 -2.22
C MET A 66 11.56 4.47 -2.60
N SER A 67 11.23 5.70 -2.24
CA SER A 67 12.03 6.88 -2.57
C SER A 67 11.94 7.92 -1.47
N ASP A 68 13.07 8.42 -0.98
CA ASP A 68 13.13 9.49 0.03
C ASP A 68 13.45 10.88 -0.56
N GLY A 69 13.34 10.99 -1.90
CA GLY A 69 13.62 12.21 -2.65
C GLY A 69 15.08 12.35 -3.09
N GLU A 70 16.01 11.66 -2.42
CA GLU A 70 17.43 11.62 -2.81
C GLU A 70 17.81 10.26 -3.42
N SER A 71 17.29 9.19 -2.83
CA SER A 71 17.58 7.80 -3.19
C SER A 71 16.32 7.07 -3.62
N VAL A 72 16.48 6.12 -4.55
CA VAL A 72 15.40 5.23 -5.01
C VAL A 72 15.84 3.80 -4.77
N PHE A 73 15.00 3.04 -4.07
CA PHE A 73 15.24 1.65 -3.70
C PHE A 73 14.25 0.76 -4.45
N SER A 74 14.73 -0.33 -5.06
CA SER A 74 13.89 -1.29 -5.78
C SER A 74 14.47 -2.71 -5.79
N GLY A 75 13.60 -3.71 -5.97
CA GLY A 75 14.03 -5.11 -6.06
C GLY A 75 14.73 -5.60 -4.80
N ALA A 76 15.90 -6.21 -4.94
CA ALA A 76 16.64 -6.85 -3.85
C ALA A 76 17.08 -5.89 -2.74
N GLU A 77 17.31 -4.61 -3.05
CA GLU A 77 17.63 -3.56 -2.07
C GLU A 77 16.47 -3.36 -1.09
N LEU A 78 15.24 -3.58 -1.56
CA LEU A 78 14.04 -3.43 -0.79
C LEU A 78 13.76 -4.67 0.08
N GLU A 79 14.08 -5.87 -0.40
CA GLU A 79 13.89 -7.12 0.34
C GLU A 79 14.68 -7.13 1.65
N GLY A 80 15.95 -6.72 1.62
CA GLY A 80 16.77 -6.60 2.84
C GLY A 80 16.22 -5.57 3.84
N VAL A 81 15.55 -4.52 3.37
CA VAL A 81 14.89 -3.52 4.24
C VAL A 81 13.57 -4.05 4.80
N LEU A 82 12.84 -4.87 4.04
CA LEU A 82 11.47 -5.30 4.38
C LEU A 82 11.38 -6.62 5.13
N ASP A 83 12.38 -7.50 5.05
CA ASP A 83 12.40 -8.79 5.77
C ASP A 83 12.31 -8.61 7.30
N GLU A 84 12.73 -7.45 7.82
CA GLU A 84 12.63 -7.09 9.23
C GLU A 84 11.33 -6.34 9.59
N MET A 85 10.45 -6.06 8.62
CA MET A 85 9.35 -5.09 8.76
C MET A 85 7.94 -5.69 8.61
N SER A 86 7.67 -6.78 9.33
CA SER A 86 6.34 -7.41 9.38
C SER A 86 5.21 -6.44 9.75
N GLU A 87 5.48 -5.50 10.66
CA GLU A 87 4.53 -4.47 11.10
C GLU A 87 4.09 -3.53 9.97
N ILE A 88 4.96 -3.27 9.00
CA ILE A 88 4.67 -2.42 7.84
C ILE A 88 3.63 -3.07 6.96
N TYR A 89 3.81 -4.36 6.66
CA TYR A 89 2.83 -5.11 5.87
C TYR A 89 1.50 -5.25 6.62
N GLU A 90 1.52 -5.42 7.95
CA GLU A 90 0.29 -5.41 8.73
C GLU A 90 -0.44 -4.06 8.69
N ALA A 91 0.30 -2.96 8.85
CA ALA A 91 -0.26 -1.62 8.77
C ALA A 91 -0.82 -1.33 7.38
N LEU A 92 -0.11 -1.69 6.32
CA LEU A 92 -0.57 -1.61 4.93
C LEU A 92 -1.86 -2.42 4.72
N ARG A 93 -1.93 -3.66 5.22
CA ARG A 93 -3.13 -4.52 5.11
C ARG A 93 -4.33 -3.91 5.82
N LYS A 94 -4.16 -3.34 7.02
CA LYS A 94 -5.24 -2.66 7.75
C LYS A 94 -5.74 -1.41 7.02
N ARG A 95 -4.83 -0.70 6.37
CA ARG A 95 -5.15 0.51 5.62
C ARG A 95 -5.85 0.20 4.30
N LEU A 96 -5.31 -0.74 3.54
CA LEU A 96 -5.84 -1.24 2.28
C LEU A 96 -6.88 -2.35 2.47
N SER A 97 -7.62 -2.33 3.59
CA SER A 97 -8.53 -3.44 3.88
C SER A 97 -9.63 -3.50 2.81
N PRO A 98 -9.98 -4.70 2.31
CA PRO A 98 -11.05 -4.89 1.35
C PRO A 98 -12.37 -4.23 1.79
N ALA A 99 -12.65 -4.23 3.10
CA ALA A 99 -13.79 -3.55 3.74
C ALA A 99 -13.90 -2.07 3.34
N LYS A 100 -12.77 -1.35 3.33
CA LYS A 100 -12.66 0.09 3.02
C LYS A 100 -12.57 0.37 1.53
N MET A 101 -11.94 -0.54 0.78
CA MET A 101 -11.49 -0.28 -0.59
C MET A 101 -12.43 -0.82 -1.67
N LEU A 102 -13.29 -1.80 -1.35
CA LEU A 102 -14.16 -2.45 -2.32
C LEU A 102 -15.64 -2.19 -2.02
N ARG A 103 -16.43 -1.99 -3.08
CA ARG A 103 -17.90 -1.92 -3.02
C ARG A 103 -18.51 -2.89 -4.02
N ARG A 104 -19.61 -3.53 -3.61
CA ARG A 104 -20.38 -4.36 -4.53
C ARG A 104 -21.27 -3.48 -5.43
N ARG A 105 -21.20 -3.66 -6.74
CA ARG A 105 -22.11 -3.06 -7.74
C ARG A 105 -22.41 -4.09 -8.82
N GLY A 106 -23.70 -4.33 -9.11
CA GLY A 106 -24.12 -5.29 -10.14
C GLY A 106 -23.56 -6.70 -9.92
N GLY A 107 -23.48 -7.15 -8.66
CA GLY A 107 -22.92 -8.46 -8.29
C GLY A 107 -21.40 -8.55 -8.30
N ARG A 108 -20.67 -7.54 -8.80
CA ARG A 108 -19.20 -7.50 -8.88
C ARG A 108 -18.59 -6.62 -7.79
N TRP A 109 -17.41 -6.99 -7.30
CA TRP A 109 -16.60 -6.14 -6.42
C TRP A 109 -15.79 -5.15 -7.24
N LEU A 110 -15.92 -3.87 -6.92
CA LEU A 110 -15.21 -2.79 -7.60
C LEU A 110 -14.36 -2.03 -6.59
N LEU A 111 -13.13 -1.69 -6.99
CA LEU A 111 -12.28 -0.76 -6.27
C LEU A 111 -12.93 0.62 -6.29
N ILE A 112 -13.03 1.24 -5.12
CA ILE A 112 -13.44 2.63 -5.00
C ILE A 112 -12.19 3.47 -5.30
N PRO A 113 -12.24 4.42 -6.25
CA PRO A 113 -11.16 5.39 -6.43
C PRO A 113 -10.93 6.09 -5.08
N HIS A 114 -9.72 5.99 -4.55
CA HIS A 114 -9.43 6.48 -3.21
C HIS A 114 -8.18 7.34 -3.18
N ALA A 115 -8.37 8.56 -2.66
CA ALA A 115 -7.30 9.42 -2.19
C ALA A 115 -7.56 9.65 -0.70
N GLN A 116 -6.75 9.04 0.17
CA GLN A 116 -6.83 9.23 1.62
C GLN A 116 -5.58 9.94 2.11
N CYS A 117 -5.70 11.21 2.45
CA CYS A 117 -4.74 11.88 3.32
C CYS A 117 -5.30 11.84 4.74
N GLU A 118 -4.64 11.10 5.63
CA GLU A 118 -4.94 11.22 7.06
C GLU A 118 -4.15 12.42 7.57
N CYS A 119 -4.84 13.53 7.85
CA CYS A 119 -4.21 14.66 8.52
C CYS A 119 -3.86 14.20 9.94
N ALA A 120 -2.56 14.21 10.25
CA ALA A 120 -2.04 13.93 11.59
C ALA A 120 -2.42 15.05 12.58
#